data_AF-A0A8B7CAT3-F1
#
_entry.id   AF-A0A8B7CAT3-F1
#
_cell.length_a   1.000
_cell.length_b   1.000
_cell.length_c   1.000
_cell.angle_alpha   90.00
_cell.angle_beta   90.00
_cell.angle_gamma   90.00
#
_symmetry.space_group_name_H-M   'P 1'
#
loop_
_entity.id
_entity.type
_entity.pdbx_description
1 polymer ?
#
loop_
_entity_poly.entity_id
_entity_poly.type
_entity_poly.pdbx_seq_one_letter_code
_entity_poly.pdbx_strand_id
1 'polypeptide(L)'
;MGMVLVKYLNVRLVDTLLLMLSNLKYGDLSKYGITKPKLGPLSLKIATGRSSVIDVGTIAKIKSGEIQVVKGPSRIQGNEVLFTDDKSYQFDAIVFATGYQSKVKKWLKDDFGLVGLDGFPIAKFPNHWKGENGLYFAGFARSGLAGISMDAKNIADDINMAYY
;
A
#
# COMPACT_ATOMS: atom_id res chain seq x y z
N MET A 1 -3.01 -4.92 -16.48
CA MET A 1 -2.11 -6.01 -16.92
C MET A 1 -1.80 -7.01 -15.80
N GLY A 2 -1.06 -6.63 -14.75
CA GLY A 2 -0.64 -7.58 -13.69
C GLY A 2 -1.77 -8.41 -13.07
N MET A 3 -2.87 -7.77 -12.67
CA MET A 3 -4.06 -8.44 -12.10
C MET A 3 -4.75 -9.44 -13.06
N VAL A 4 -4.57 -9.27 -14.38
CA VAL A 4 -5.11 -10.21 -15.37
C VAL A 4 -4.17 -11.40 -15.51
N LEU A 5 -2.86 -11.15 -15.59
CA LEU A 5 -1.85 -12.20 -15.77
C LEU A 5 -1.78 -13.17 -14.60
N VAL A 6 -2.00 -12.72 -13.36
CA VAL A 6 -2.01 -13.60 -12.17
C VAL A 6 -3.14 -14.63 -12.18
N LYS A 7 -4.13 -14.50 -13.06
CA LYS A 7 -5.16 -15.54 -13.26
C LYS A 7 -4.62 -16.76 -14.02
N TYR A 8 -3.53 -16.60 -14.75
CA TYR A 8 -2.98 -17.61 -15.66
C TYR A 8 -1.54 -18.00 -15.32
N LEU A 9 -0.79 -17.13 -14.65
CA LEU A 9 0.61 -17.30 -14.31
C LEU A 9 0.83 -17.13 -12.80
N ASN A 10 1.87 -17.76 -12.26
CA ASN A 10 2.24 -17.55 -10.87
C ASN A 10 2.72 -16.10 -10.63
N VAL A 11 2.56 -15.62 -9.39
CA VAL A 11 2.88 -14.23 -9.01
C VAL A 11 4.33 -13.85 -9.31
N ARG A 12 5.27 -14.77 -9.12
CA ARG A 12 6.71 -14.51 -9.35
C ARG A 12 7.00 -14.21 -10.81
N LEU A 13 6.42 -14.97 -11.75
CA LEU A 13 6.58 -14.75 -13.19
C LEU A 13 5.99 -13.40 -13.61
N VAL A 14 4.78 -13.08 -13.11
CA VAL A 14 4.14 -11.79 -13.40
C VAL A 14 4.97 -10.64 -12.85
N ASP A 15 5.49 -10.75 -11.63
CA ASP A 15 6.38 -9.75 -11.05
C ASP A 15 7.65 -9.56 -11.87
N THR A 16 8.32 -10.64 -12.28
CA THR A 16 9.51 -10.55 -13.14
C THR A 16 9.21 -9.82 -14.45
N LEU A 17 8.09 -10.14 -15.10
CA LEU A 17 7.66 -9.47 -16.33
C LEU A 17 7.38 -7.97 -16.08
N LEU A 18 6.62 -7.64 -15.04
CA LEU A 18 6.32 -6.24 -14.68
C LEU A 18 7.60 -5.45 -14.39
N LEU A 19 8.56 -6.07 -13.71
CA LEU A 19 9.85 -5.47 -13.41
C LEU A 19 10.72 -5.28 -14.65
N MET A 20 10.69 -6.22 -15.60
CA MET A 20 11.37 -6.09 -16.89
C MET A 20 10.77 -4.95 -17.72
N LEU A 21 9.44 -4.90 -17.84
CA LEU A 21 8.73 -3.83 -18.55
C LEU A 21 8.98 -2.47 -17.92
N SER A 22 8.99 -2.40 -16.58
CA SER A 22 9.35 -1.18 -15.85
C SER A 22 10.77 -0.73 -16.17
N ASN A 23 11.74 -1.65 -16.24
CA ASN A 23 13.12 -1.32 -16.58
C ASN A 23 13.26 -0.87 -18.05
N LEU A 24 12.54 -1.50 -18.98
CA LEU A 24 12.51 -1.07 -20.39
C LEU A 24 11.92 0.33 -20.54
N LYS A 25 10.84 0.65 -19.82
CA LYS A 25 10.16 1.94 -19.91
C LYS A 25 10.93 3.06 -19.22
N TYR A 26 11.43 2.82 -18.01
CA TYR A 26 11.98 3.87 -17.16
C TYR A 26 13.51 3.85 -17.08
N GLY A 27 14.17 2.76 -17.45
CA GLY A 27 15.60 2.56 -17.26
C GLY A 27 15.99 2.43 -15.78
N ASP A 28 17.29 2.54 -15.51
CA ASP A 28 17.81 2.56 -14.15
C ASP A 28 17.53 3.90 -13.46
N LEU A 29 16.74 3.85 -12.38
CA LEU A 29 16.38 5.00 -11.56
C LEU A 29 17.27 5.16 -10.32
N SER A 30 18.21 4.24 -10.08
CA SER A 30 19.12 4.29 -8.93
C SER A 30 19.96 5.57 -8.91
N LYS A 31 20.36 6.04 -10.09
CA LYS A 31 21.06 7.32 -10.29
C LYS A 31 20.27 8.55 -9.87
N TYR A 32 18.94 8.43 -9.75
CA TYR A 32 18.05 9.46 -9.21
C TYR A 32 17.62 9.14 -7.77
N GLY A 33 18.33 8.26 -7.06
CA GLY A 33 18.03 7.93 -5.67
C GLY A 33 16.84 6.99 -5.46
N ILE A 34 16.18 6.50 -6.51
CA ILE A 34 15.08 5.53 -6.40
C ILE A 34 15.64 4.12 -6.46
N THR A 35 15.59 3.41 -5.33
CA THR A 35 16.02 2.03 -5.24
C THR A 35 14.88 1.08 -5.52
N LYS A 36 15.18 0.04 -6.29
CA LYS A 36 14.22 -1.02 -6.61
C LYS A 36 14.01 -1.93 -5.39
N PRO A 37 12.77 -2.20 -4.96
CA PRO A 37 12.51 -3.16 -3.88
C PRO A 37 12.98 -4.57 -4.24
N LYS A 38 13.35 -5.37 -3.22
CA LYS A 38 13.73 -6.78 -3.40
C LYS A 38 12.58 -7.65 -3.89
N LEU A 39 11.36 -7.32 -3.49
CA LEU A 39 10.14 -8.01 -3.92
C LEU A 39 9.52 -7.28 -5.12
N GLY A 40 8.95 -8.05 -6.05
CA GLY A 40 8.14 -7.48 -7.12
C GLY A 40 6.85 -6.83 -6.62
N PRO A 41 6.19 -6.01 -7.44
CA PRO A 41 5.06 -5.18 -7.01
C PRO A 41 3.88 -5.98 -6.45
N LEU A 42 3.58 -7.15 -7.00
CA LEU A 42 2.48 -8.00 -6.54
C LEU A 42 2.87 -8.78 -5.29
N SER A 43 4.07 -9.35 -5.24
CA SER A 43 4.60 -10.01 -4.05
C SER A 43 4.69 -9.05 -2.87
N LEU A 44 5.14 -7.81 -3.11
CA LEU A 44 5.18 -6.75 -2.10
C LEU A 44 3.78 -6.42 -1.57
N LYS A 45 2.79 -6.31 -2.48
CA LYS A 45 1.39 -6.07 -2.10
C LYS A 45 0.83 -7.21 -1.25
N ILE A 46 1.10 -8.47 -1.61
CA ILE A 46 0.65 -9.63 -0.82
C ILE A 46 1.31 -9.62 0.56
N ALA A 47 2.63 -9.38 0.63
CA ALA A 47 3.37 -9.44 1.88
C ALA A 47 3.07 -8.28 2.84
N THR A 48 2.77 -7.08 2.31
CA THR A 48 2.69 -5.86 3.13
C THR A 48 1.38 -5.08 3.01
N GLY A 49 0.51 -5.44 2.06
CA GLY A 49 -0.66 -4.67 1.67
C GLY A 49 -0.34 -3.36 0.93
N ARG A 50 0.95 -3.06 0.67
CA ARG A 50 1.36 -1.82 -0.02
C ARG A 50 1.34 -2.02 -1.53
N SER A 51 0.53 -1.20 -2.20
CA SER A 51 0.54 -1.16 -3.67
C SER A 51 1.76 -0.39 -4.19
N SER A 52 2.28 -0.79 -5.34
CA SER A 52 3.33 -0.04 -6.03
C SER A 52 2.83 1.32 -6.50
N VAL A 53 3.75 2.30 -6.57
CA VAL A 53 3.46 3.62 -7.12
C VAL A 53 3.09 3.51 -8.59
N ILE A 54 2.05 4.24 -8.99
CA ILE A 54 1.64 4.40 -10.39
C ILE A 54 2.21 5.73 -10.88
N ASP A 55 3.10 5.67 -11.85
CA ASP A 55 3.67 6.87 -12.47
C ASP A 55 2.67 7.49 -13.46
N VAL A 56 2.41 8.79 -13.29
CA VAL A 56 1.57 9.62 -14.17
C VAL A 56 2.36 10.79 -14.76
N GLY A 57 3.70 10.72 -14.75
CA GLY A 57 4.60 11.79 -15.20
C GLY A 57 5.65 12.20 -14.16
N THR A 58 5.59 11.65 -12.94
CA THR A 58 6.54 11.91 -11.86
C THR A 58 7.96 11.52 -12.27
N ILE A 59 8.14 10.36 -12.92
CA ILE A 59 9.48 9.92 -13.35
C ILE A 59 10.08 10.88 -14.38
N ALA A 60 9.26 11.44 -15.27
CA ALA A 60 9.75 12.43 -16.23
C ALA A 60 10.26 13.70 -15.53
N LYS A 61 9.52 14.19 -14.54
CA LYS A 61 9.93 15.33 -13.70
C LYS A 61 11.17 15.07 -12.85
N ILE A 62 11.35 13.83 -12.39
CA ILE A 62 12.58 13.42 -11.69
C ILE A 62 13.77 13.45 -12.66
N LYS A 63 13.58 12.94 -13.88
CA LYS A 63 14.62 12.93 -14.92
C LYS A 63 14.99 14.32 -15.42
N SER A 64 14.03 15.26 -15.48
CA SER A 64 14.27 16.65 -15.87
C SER A 64 14.89 17.50 -14.75
N GLY A 65 14.86 17.02 -13.51
CA GLY A 65 15.37 17.74 -12.34
C GLY A 65 14.35 18.66 -11.66
N GLU A 66 13.12 18.74 -12.18
CA GLU A 66 12.00 19.45 -11.53
C GLU A 66 11.64 18.85 -10.16
N ILE A 67 11.81 17.52 -10.00
CA ILE A 67 11.66 16.83 -8.72
C ILE A 67 13.00 16.22 -8.32
N GLN A 68 13.51 16.63 -7.16
CA GLN A 68 14.73 16.06 -6.59
C GLN A 68 14.37 15.00 -5.54
N VAL A 69 14.91 13.80 -5.71
CA VAL A 69 14.79 12.73 -4.71
C VAL A 69 15.93 12.87 -3.72
N VAL A 70 15.58 13.12 -2.46
CA VAL A 70 16.52 13.29 -1.35
C VAL A 70 16.40 12.13 -0.36
N LYS A 71 17.32 12.05 0.59
CA LYS A 71 17.28 11.04 1.66
C LYS A 71 16.16 11.33 2.67
N GLY A 72 16.08 10.53 3.73
CA GLY A 72 15.08 10.76 4.78
C GLY A 72 15.39 12.07 5.54
N PRO A 73 14.38 12.85 5.95
CA PRO A 73 14.60 13.98 6.83
C PRO A 73 15.04 13.47 8.21
N SER A 74 16.08 14.08 8.79
CA SER A 74 16.58 13.80 10.14
C SER A 74 16.09 14.84 11.15
N ARG A 75 16.05 16.13 10.77
CA ARG A 75 15.58 17.22 11.63
C ARG A 75 14.99 18.35 10.80
N ILE A 76 13.93 18.99 11.32
CA ILE A 76 13.33 20.21 10.76
C ILE A 76 13.58 21.34 11.74
N GLN A 77 14.16 22.46 11.27
CA GLN A 77 14.47 23.65 12.05
C GLN A 77 13.93 24.88 11.31
N GLY A 78 12.73 25.32 11.67
CA GLY A 78 12.05 26.38 10.92
C GLY A 78 11.80 25.94 9.48
N ASN A 79 12.35 26.67 8.51
CA ASN A 79 12.29 26.37 7.08
C ASN A 79 13.45 25.49 6.58
N GLU A 80 14.46 25.19 7.42
CA GLU A 80 15.56 24.32 7.07
C GLU A 80 15.24 22.86 7.43
N VAL A 81 15.47 21.94 6.49
CA VAL A 81 15.39 20.49 6.73
C VAL A 81 16.77 19.87 6.56
N LEU A 82 17.26 19.24 7.62
CA LEU A 82 18.45 18.40 7.62
C LEU A 82 18.06 16.97 7.21
N PHE A 83 18.86 16.34 6.38
CA PHE A 83 18.66 14.99 5.87
C PHE A 83 19.67 14.00 6.46
N THR A 84 19.41 12.71 6.30
CA THR A 84 20.28 11.65 6.84
C THR A 84 21.64 11.52 6.15
N ASP A 85 21.87 12.23 5.04
CA ASP A 85 23.18 12.37 4.39
C ASP A 85 23.87 13.70 4.73
N ASP A 86 23.49 14.31 5.86
CA ASP A 86 24.03 15.56 6.42
C ASP A 86 23.87 16.80 5.52
N LYS A 87 23.07 16.70 4.46
CA LYS A 87 22.69 17.85 3.63
C LYS A 87 21.53 18.60 4.25
N SER A 88 21.51 19.91 4.07
CA SER A 88 20.37 20.75 4.45
C SER A 88 19.84 21.54 3.26
N TYR A 89 18.53 21.76 3.26
CA TYR A 89 17.82 22.53 2.25
C TYR A 89 16.73 23.38 2.90
N GLN A 90 16.44 24.52 2.29
CA GLN A 90 15.38 25.42 2.72
C GLN A 90 14.09 25.11 1.94
N PHE A 91 12.95 25.12 2.64
CA PHE A 91 11.63 24.87 2.06
C PHE A 91 10.60 25.90 2.52
N ASP A 92 9.81 26.42 1.59
CA ASP A 92 8.67 27.30 1.91
C ASP A 92 7.48 26.53 2.51
N ALA A 93 7.38 25.24 2.17
CA ALA A 93 6.32 24.36 2.66
C ALA A 93 6.79 22.91 2.78
N ILE A 94 6.25 22.20 3.77
CA ILE A 94 6.50 20.77 3.99
C ILE A 94 5.15 20.04 4.00
N VAL A 95 5.00 19.03 3.14
CA VAL A 95 3.78 18.23 3.03
C VAL A 95 4.06 16.78 3.45
N PHE A 96 3.46 16.34 4.55
CA PHE A 96 3.58 14.96 5.05
C PHE A 96 2.61 14.02 4.33
N ALA A 97 3.06 13.43 3.21
CA ALA A 97 2.34 12.39 2.48
C ALA A 97 2.60 10.98 3.05
N THR A 98 2.64 10.82 4.38
CA THR A 98 3.07 9.59 5.09
C THR A 98 1.97 8.53 5.26
N GLY A 99 0.82 8.71 4.61
CA GLY A 99 -0.31 7.79 4.66
C GLY A 99 -1.21 7.97 5.89
N TYR A 100 -2.04 6.94 6.16
CA TYR A 100 -3.07 6.96 7.20
C TYR A 100 -2.94 5.77 8.14
N GLN A 101 -3.47 5.92 9.35
CA GLN A 101 -3.60 4.85 10.34
C GLN A 101 -5.08 4.58 10.64
N SER A 102 -5.42 3.31 10.85
CA SER A 102 -6.76 2.93 11.26
C SER A 102 -7.04 3.42 12.68
N LYS A 103 -8.25 3.93 12.92
CA LYS A 103 -8.73 4.34 14.26
C LYS A 103 -9.78 3.38 14.82
N VAL A 104 -9.95 2.18 14.24
CA VAL A 104 -10.98 1.21 14.66
C VAL A 104 -10.98 0.97 16.17
N LYS A 105 -9.80 0.69 16.75
CA LYS A 105 -9.65 0.48 18.20
C LYS A 105 -10.05 1.67 19.09
N LYS A 106 -10.23 2.87 18.53
CA LYS A 106 -10.67 4.05 19.29
C LYS A 106 -12.20 4.15 19.41
N TRP A 107 -12.94 3.59 18.46
CA TRP A 107 -14.39 3.75 18.40
C TRP A 107 -15.16 2.43 18.51
N LEU A 108 -14.59 1.32 18.01
CA LEU A 108 -15.17 0.00 18.17
C LEU A 108 -14.87 -0.49 19.59
N LYS A 109 -15.88 -0.39 20.44
CA LYS A 109 -15.87 -0.98 21.79
C LYS A 109 -16.12 -2.47 21.66
N ASP A 110 -15.53 -3.24 22.57
CA ASP A 110 -15.75 -4.69 22.68
C ASP A 110 -15.57 -5.42 21.36
N ASP A 111 -14.39 -5.28 20.75
CA ASP A 111 -14.07 -5.90 19.48
C ASP A 111 -13.83 -7.42 19.57
N PHE A 112 -14.08 -8.03 20.74
CA PHE A 112 -13.87 -9.45 21.05
C PHE A 112 -12.45 -9.96 20.73
N GLY A 113 -11.46 -9.06 20.72
CA GLY A 113 -10.10 -9.41 20.31
C GLY A 113 -9.95 -9.69 18.81
N LEU A 114 -10.93 -9.32 17.99
CA LEU A 114 -10.93 -9.56 16.54
C LEU A 114 -10.07 -8.53 15.78
N VAL A 115 -9.76 -7.38 16.38
CA VAL A 115 -8.96 -6.33 15.76
C VAL A 115 -7.57 -6.27 16.38
N GLY A 116 -6.55 -6.25 15.54
CA GLY A 116 -5.16 -6.06 15.92
C GLY A 116 -4.85 -4.63 16.37
N LEU A 117 -3.65 -4.43 16.91
CA LEU A 117 -3.17 -3.11 17.33
C LEU A 117 -3.07 -2.11 16.17
N ASP A 118 -2.91 -2.60 14.94
CA ASP A 118 -2.89 -1.78 13.73
C ASP A 118 -4.29 -1.33 13.27
N GLY A 119 -5.35 -1.78 13.96
CA GLY A 119 -6.73 -1.47 13.65
C GLY A 119 -7.30 -2.26 12.46
N PHE A 120 -6.73 -3.44 12.17
CA PHE A 120 -7.19 -4.37 11.13
C PHE A 120 -7.62 -5.72 11.74
N PRO A 121 -8.47 -6.51 11.05
CA PRO A 121 -8.86 -7.84 11.50
C PRO A 121 -7.64 -8.74 11.69
N ILE A 122 -7.65 -9.50 12.78
CA ILE A 122 -6.63 -10.52 13.04
C ILE A 122 -6.78 -11.67 12.04
N ALA A 123 -8.03 -12.07 11.77
CA ALA A 123 -8.36 -13.06 10.77
C ALA A 123 -7.77 -12.68 9.41
N LYS A 124 -7.18 -13.66 8.73
CA LYS A 124 -6.52 -13.47 7.44
C LYS A 124 -7.43 -13.92 6.29
N PHE A 125 -7.11 -13.44 5.10
CA PHE A 125 -7.71 -13.92 3.87
C PHE A 125 -7.67 -15.46 3.80
N PRO A 126 -8.75 -16.14 3.38
CA PRO A 126 -9.98 -15.60 2.79
C PRO A 126 -11.10 -15.22 3.79
N ASN A 127 -10.91 -15.45 5.08
CA ASN A 127 -11.97 -15.34 6.10
C ASN A 127 -11.88 -14.05 6.93
N HIS A 128 -11.04 -13.08 6.53
CA HIS A 128 -10.83 -11.82 7.25
C HIS A 128 -12.09 -10.95 7.38
N TRP A 129 -13.10 -11.19 6.55
CA TRP A 129 -14.31 -10.37 6.47
C TRP A 129 -15.35 -10.71 7.55
N LYS A 130 -15.29 -11.91 8.15
CA LYS A 130 -16.28 -12.37 9.14
C LYS A 130 -15.78 -12.18 10.56
N GLY A 131 -16.54 -11.45 11.38
CA GLY A 131 -16.35 -11.34 12.82
C GLY A 131 -17.40 -12.15 13.60
N GLU A 132 -17.65 -11.72 14.83
CA GLU A 132 -18.64 -12.33 15.74
C GLU A 132 -19.79 -11.36 16.03
N ASN A 133 -20.92 -11.89 16.50
CA ASN A 133 -22.08 -11.09 16.95
C ASN A 133 -22.58 -10.08 15.90
N GLY A 134 -22.58 -10.46 14.63
CA GLY A 134 -23.01 -9.60 13.51
C GLY A 134 -21.99 -8.53 13.09
N LEU A 135 -20.77 -8.56 13.63
CA LEU A 135 -19.67 -7.70 13.18
C LEU A 135 -19.03 -8.27 11.91
N TYR A 136 -18.79 -7.39 10.92
CA TYR A 136 -18.12 -7.74 9.67
C TYR A 136 -17.09 -6.67 9.27
N PHE A 137 -16.09 -7.10 8.49
CA PHE A 137 -14.97 -6.26 8.06
C PHE A 137 -14.87 -6.19 6.53
N ALA A 138 -15.57 -5.23 5.93
CA ALA A 138 -15.49 -4.99 4.48
C ALA A 138 -14.30 -4.08 4.12
N GLY A 139 -13.41 -4.53 3.24
CA GLY A 139 -12.33 -3.72 2.68
C GLY A 139 -11.06 -3.63 3.52
N PHE A 140 -11.00 -4.34 4.64
CA PHE A 140 -9.84 -4.35 5.51
C PHE A 140 -8.66 -5.20 4.97
N ALA A 141 -8.87 -6.04 3.95
CA ALA A 141 -7.81 -6.85 3.36
C ALA A 141 -6.76 -6.06 2.54
N ARG A 142 -6.97 -4.75 2.29
CA ARG A 142 -6.09 -3.91 1.43
C ARG A 142 -5.91 -4.48 0.01
N SER A 143 -6.89 -5.27 -0.45
CA SER A 143 -6.88 -5.92 -1.77
C SER A 143 -7.38 -5.02 -2.90
N GLY A 144 -7.85 -3.80 -2.60
CA GLY A 144 -8.43 -2.87 -3.56
C GLY A 144 -9.90 -3.18 -3.85
N LEU A 145 -10.47 -2.54 -4.87
CA LEU A 145 -11.92 -2.59 -5.17
C LEU A 145 -12.47 -4.00 -5.35
N ALA A 146 -11.73 -4.88 -6.04
CA ALA A 146 -12.15 -6.27 -6.22
C ALA A 146 -12.25 -7.04 -4.89
N GLY A 147 -11.33 -6.78 -3.95
CA GLY A 147 -11.38 -7.36 -2.62
C GLY A 147 -12.54 -6.84 -1.79
N ILE A 148 -12.79 -5.52 -1.82
CA ILE A 148 -13.95 -4.91 -1.16
C ILE A 148 -15.26 -5.53 -1.67
N SER A 149 -15.37 -5.72 -2.99
CA SER A 149 -16.55 -6.36 -3.58
C SER A 149 -16.71 -7.81 -3.13
N MET A 150 -15.62 -8.56 -3.01
CA MET A 150 -15.66 -9.94 -2.50
C MET A 150 -16.14 -9.98 -1.05
N ASP A 151 -15.55 -9.12 -0.21
CA ASP A 151 -15.93 -9.02 1.21
C ASP A 151 -17.42 -8.68 1.33
N ALA A 152 -17.91 -7.69 0.58
CA ALA A 152 -19.31 -7.27 0.61
C ALA A 152 -20.28 -8.38 0.20
N LYS A 153 -19.94 -9.18 -0.82
CA LYS A 153 -20.77 -10.32 -1.26
C LYS A 153 -20.82 -11.40 -0.20
N ASN A 154 -19.66 -11.79 0.34
CA ASN A 154 -19.60 -12.81 1.39
C ASN A 154 -20.40 -12.39 2.63
N ILE A 155 -20.32 -11.12 3.03
CA ILE A 155 -21.09 -10.56 4.13
C ILE A 155 -22.59 -10.63 3.83
N ALA A 156 -23.01 -10.22 2.64
CA ALA A 156 -24.41 -10.26 2.24
C ALA A 156 -24.98 -11.69 2.23
N ASP A 157 -24.22 -12.65 1.69
CA ASP A 157 -24.60 -14.06 1.68
C ASP A 157 -24.71 -14.62 3.11
N ASP A 158 -23.78 -14.27 4.00
CA ASP A 158 -23.79 -14.69 5.40
C ASP A 158 -24.99 -14.15 6.17
N ILE A 159 -25.31 -12.87 5.98
CA ILE A 159 -26.49 -12.25 6.57
C ILE A 159 -27.76 -12.91 6.02
N ASN A 160 -27.82 -13.17 4.72
CA ASN A 160 -28.98 -13.80 4.11
C ASN A 160 -29.23 -15.19 4.70
N MET A 161 -28.19 -16.02 4.86
CA MET A 161 -28.30 -17.36 5.47
C MET A 161 -28.62 -17.34 6.98
N ALA A 162 -28.29 -16.26 7.68
CA ALA A 162 -28.52 -16.16 9.12
C ALA A 162 -29.95 -15.71 9.48
N TYR A 163 -30.63 -15.01 8.56
CA TYR A 163 -31.94 -14.39 8.82
C TYR A 163 -33.06 -14.84 7.88
N TYR A 164 -32.75 -15.65 6.85
CA TYR A 164 -33.71 -16.26 5.93
C TYR A 164 -33.34 -17.73 5.64
#